data_AF-C4G8F0-F1
#
_entry.id   AF-C4G8F0-F1
#
_cell.length_a   1.000
_cell.length_b   1.000
_cell.length_c   1.000
_cell.angle_alpha   90.00
_cell.angle_beta   90.00
_cell.angle_gamma   90.00
#
_symmetry.space_group_name_H-M   'P 1'
#
loop_
_entity.id
_entity.type
_entity.pdbx_description
1 polymer ?
#
loop_
_entity_poly.entity_id
_entity_poly.type
_entity_poly.pdbx_seq_one_letter_code
_entity_poly.pdbx_strand_id
1 'polypeptide(L)'
;MTKEERTEKWFKEVPEAKKLSPEERRKICSCVARGTVVIFIVLLAVEFVAVYLWTGGIIFDRMAEAANQLAVNSHGTRQYKILALFGVILYLPFFVIPLTMGLVYRKRRLKTLAKRACSVGETSSESDISQAGASYHDAKGDEMKGNEAPETIEENSGNEWLNQWERIRRRFDCKTDLESYFKKKRIGEADMGVLDLGMVRFETGRIIACDPCIDLDEAKPYLQTIPSGIYPVRIAVCNSDGSGIRYACAKVEVSGKKPARYELAMTGDEKLTSENDGGQEEGFFGFGVDCGLACIADLATQRAFNCYWKERWDRDHSIDPFNDLFCDLLEESYRQYPKYQSKTGDWFHWKVPGTDCDLPVFASGWGDGVYPAYFGYDAAGKVTGVYIHFIDVEEDFADAKTEDSPEENHEGWTLEVDGEEQTAVTMTKIKEQLGAIRGGDADFMILKPSTPISVEDSDRMCHFVQICSDNGSEEYHFEVGTGSKGKNDGTLIYGKDHLKQEEVERLIQSLLDSNIVPELREWEIVLDLRSNVNI
;
A
#
# COMPACT_ATOMS: atom_id res chain seq x y z
N MET A 1 22.04 17.09 -7.12
CA MET A 1 22.26 18.44 -6.59
C MET A 1 22.07 18.38 -5.09
N THR A 2 23.12 18.63 -4.31
CA THR A 2 23.05 18.55 -2.84
C THR A 2 22.23 19.71 -2.26
N LYS A 3 21.86 19.61 -0.97
CA LYS A 3 21.15 20.70 -0.27
C LYS A 3 22.01 21.98 -0.25
N GLU A 4 23.34 21.87 -0.16
CA GLU A 4 24.25 23.02 -0.23
C GLU A 4 24.25 23.66 -1.62
N GLU A 5 24.47 22.87 -2.68
CA GLU A 5 24.52 23.35 -4.07
C GLU A 5 23.22 24.06 -4.49
N ARG A 6 22.08 23.50 -4.07
CA ARG A 6 20.76 24.10 -4.32
C ARG A 6 20.62 25.46 -3.65
N THR A 7 21.09 25.57 -2.41
CA THR A 7 21.03 26.80 -1.63
C THR A 7 21.88 27.89 -2.28
N GLU A 8 23.11 27.56 -2.66
CA GLU A 8 23.99 28.49 -3.37
C GLU A 8 23.40 28.95 -4.71
N LYS A 9 22.86 28.01 -5.50
CA LYS A 9 22.23 28.30 -6.80
C LYS A 9 21.01 29.21 -6.68
N TRP A 10 20.15 28.98 -5.69
CA TRP A 10 18.89 29.72 -5.53
C TRP A 10 19.13 31.16 -5.04
N PHE A 11 20.13 31.37 -4.17
CA PHE A 11 20.45 32.70 -3.64
C PHE A 11 21.40 33.53 -4.52
N LYS A 12 21.88 32.99 -5.65
CA LYS A 12 22.78 33.69 -6.58
C LYS A 12 22.25 35.04 -7.07
N GLU A 13 20.94 35.18 -7.20
CA GLU A 13 20.26 36.41 -7.65
C GLU A 13 19.63 37.24 -6.50
N VAL A 14 19.91 36.89 -5.24
CA VAL A 14 19.37 37.58 -4.04
C VAL A 14 20.53 38.14 -3.21
N PRO A 15 21.10 39.30 -3.58
CA PRO A 15 22.29 39.86 -2.95
C PRO A 15 22.11 40.17 -1.46
N GLU A 16 20.88 40.44 -1.01
CA GLU A 16 20.53 40.71 0.39
C GLU A 16 20.71 39.48 1.30
N ALA A 17 20.68 38.26 0.74
CA ALA A 17 20.80 37.02 1.50
C ALA A 17 22.25 36.72 1.94
N LYS A 18 23.25 37.48 1.48
CA LYS A 18 24.67 37.31 1.88
C LYS A 18 24.90 37.49 3.38
N LYS A 19 23.99 38.20 4.09
CA LYS A 19 24.04 38.41 5.54
C LYS A 19 23.50 37.22 6.36
N LEU A 20 22.76 36.29 5.74
CA LEU A 20 22.12 35.16 6.44
C LEU A 20 23.09 33.99 6.63
N SER A 21 22.95 33.27 7.74
CA SER A 21 23.71 32.05 8.01
C SER A 21 23.37 30.93 6.98
N PRO A 22 24.27 29.95 6.78
CA PRO A 22 23.99 28.80 5.92
C PRO A 22 22.74 28.01 6.33
N GLU A 23 22.41 27.98 7.61
CA GLU A 23 21.26 27.27 8.16
C GLU A 23 19.93 27.97 7.87
N GLU A 24 19.88 29.29 8.04
CA GLU A 24 18.70 30.11 7.69
C GLU A 24 18.41 30.06 6.19
N ARG A 25 19.45 30.11 5.35
CA ARG A 25 19.30 29.95 3.89
C ARG A 25 18.72 28.59 3.54
N ARG A 26 19.17 27.52 4.20
CA ARG A 26 18.61 26.17 4.01
C ARG A 26 17.13 26.09 4.43
N LYS A 27 16.76 26.70 5.57
CA LYS A 27 15.36 26.75 6.03
C LYS A 27 14.47 27.52 5.05
N ILE A 28 14.91 28.67 4.56
CA ILE A 28 14.20 29.45 3.54
C ILE A 28 14.07 28.67 2.23
N CYS A 29 15.15 28.02 1.75
CA CYS A 29 15.10 27.17 0.57
C CYS A 29 14.11 26.02 0.71
N SER A 30 14.05 25.35 1.87
CA SER A 30 13.10 24.29 2.14
C SER A 30 11.65 24.79 2.12
N CYS A 31 11.37 25.91 2.79
CA CYS A 31 10.06 26.56 2.79
C CYS A 31 9.59 26.95 1.38
N VAL A 32 10.47 27.58 0.58
CA VAL A 32 10.14 27.99 -0.79
C VAL A 32 9.98 26.77 -1.70
N ALA A 33 10.78 25.72 -1.52
CA ALA A 33 10.64 24.47 -2.27
C ALA A 33 9.27 23.83 -2.05
N ARG A 34 8.84 23.68 -0.79
CA ARG A 34 7.53 23.12 -0.43
C ARG A 34 6.39 23.90 -1.08
N GLY A 35 6.37 25.22 -0.93
CA GLY A 35 5.33 26.05 -1.56
C GLY A 35 5.35 26.01 -3.10
N THR A 36 6.52 25.79 -3.71
CA THR A 36 6.64 25.62 -5.17
C THR A 36 6.03 24.29 -5.63
N VAL A 37 6.22 23.22 -4.86
CA VAL A 37 5.60 21.90 -5.13
C VAL A 37 4.08 21.98 -4.97
N VAL A 38 3.58 22.61 -3.91
CA VAL A 38 2.13 22.78 -3.70
C VAL A 38 1.48 23.54 -4.86
N ILE A 39 2.07 24.67 -5.26
CA ILE A 39 1.56 25.45 -6.41
C ILE A 39 1.59 24.63 -7.70
N PHE A 40 2.64 23.83 -7.88
CA PHE A 40 2.76 22.97 -9.04
C PHE A 40 1.63 21.92 -9.09
N ILE A 41 1.37 21.22 -7.98
CA ILE A 41 0.31 20.19 -7.90
C ILE A 41 -1.07 20.83 -8.08
N VAL A 42 -1.36 21.93 -7.40
CA VAL A 42 -2.65 22.63 -7.48
C VAL A 42 -2.92 23.13 -8.90
N LEU A 43 -1.94 23.76 -9.54
CA LEU A 43 -2.14 24.25 -10.91
C LEU A 43 -2.31 23.11 -11.91
N LEU A 44 -1.57 22.01 -11.74
CA LEU A 44 -1.72 20.83 -12.58
C LEU A 44 -3.12 20.22 -12.44
N ALA A 45 -3.63 20.08 -11.22
CA ALA A 45 -4.99 19.59 -10.98
C ALA A 45 -6.05 20.52 -11.56
N VAL A 46 -5.90 21.84 -11.39
CA VAL A 46 -6.79 22.85 -11.95
C VAL A 46 -6.80 22.79 -13.48
N GLU A 47 -5.65 22.59 -14.12
CA GLU A 47 -5.57 22.44 -15.57
C GLU A 47 -6.29 21.18 -16.06
N PHE A 48 -6.11 20.05 -15.38
CA PHE A 48 -6.83 18.83 -15.72
C PHE A 48 -8.35 18.99 -15.58
N VAL A 49 -8.82 19.57 -14.47
CA VAL A 49 -10.25 19.84 -14.25
C VAL A 49 -10.79 20.82 -15.29
N ALA A 50 -10.05 21.89 -15.60
CA ALA A 50 -10.48 22.87 -16.60
C ALA A 50 -10.62 22.25 -18.00
N VAL A 51 -9.65 21.42 -18.41
CA VAL A 51 -9.72 20.70 -19.69
C VAL A 51 -10.86 19.68 -19.69
N TYR A 52 -11.09 18.99 -18.57
CA TYR A 52 -12.20 18.05 -18.44
C TYR A 52 -13.54 18.76 -18.60
N LEU A 53 -13.75 19.87 -17.89
CA LEU A 53 -14.98 20.67 -17.96
C LEU A 53 -15.19 21.31 -19.34
N TRP A 54 -14.12 21.77 -20.00
CA TRP A 54 -14.21 22.34 -21.35
C TRP A 54 -14.61 21.29 -22.38
N THR A 55 -14.01 20.10 -22.29
CA THR A 55 -14.09 19.09 -23.36
C THR A 55 -15.06 17.95 -23.06
N GLY A 56 -15.63 17.90 -21.85
CA GLY A 56 -16.47 16.80 -21.40
C GLY A 56 -15.72 15.46 -21.35
N GLY A 57 -14.42 15.49 -21.07
CA GLY A 57 -13.57 14.28 -21.03
C GLY A 57 -13.00 13.83 -22.39
N ILE A 58 -13.51 14.34 -23.52
CA ILE A 58 -13.16 13.87 -24.88
C ILE A 58 -11.65 13.89 -25.16
N ILE A 59 -10.93 14.89 -24.62
CA ILE A 59 -9.47 14.95 -24.80
C ILE A 59 -8.78 13.79 -24.06
N PHE A 60 -9.23 13.44 -22.85
CA PHE A 60 -8.67 12.32 -22.08
C PHE A 60 -8.97 10.98 -22.75
N ASP A 61 -10.18 10.79 -23.28
CA ASP A 61 -10.55 9.58 -24.02
C ASP A 61 -9.67 9.40 -25.26
N ARG A 62 -9.43 10.47 -26.02
CA ARG A 62 -8.54 10.44 -27.19
C ARG A 62 -7.08 10.16 -26.82
N MET A 63 -6.62 10.67 -25.68
CA MET A 63 -5.28 10.42 -25.16
C MET A 63 -5.12 8.95 -24.73
N ALA A 64 -6.12 8.39 -24.04
CA ALA A 64 -6.15 6.99 -23.64
C ALA A 64 -6.19 6.05 -24.86
N GLU A 65 -7.04 6.36 -25.84
CA GLU A 65 -7.15 5.58 -27.08
C GLU A 65 -5.83 5.59 -27.88
N ALA A 66 -5.17 6.75 -27.98
CA ALA A 66 -3.86 6.84 -28.63
C ALA A 66 -2.78 6.00 -27.89
N ALA A 67 -2.79 6.01 -26.57
CA ALA A 67 -1.88 5.18 -25.77
C ALA A 67 -2.17 3.68 -25.96
N ASN A 68 -3.44 3.28 -25.99
CA ASN A 68 -3.87 1.90 -26.23
C ASN A 68 -3.47 1.40 -27.62
N GLN A 69 -3.68 2.21 -28.67
CA GLN A 69 -3.28 1.84 -30.03
C GLN A 69 -1.76 1.67 -30.17
N LEU A 70 -0.96 2.47 -29.44
CA LEU A 70 0.49 2.30 -29.38
C LEU A 70 0.90 1.05 -28.61
N ALA A 71 0.18 0.72 -27.52
CA ALA A 71 0.43 -0.50 -26.75
C ALA A 71 0.13 -1.77 -27.57
N VAL A 72 -0.94 -1.79 -28.36
CA VAL A 72 -1.32 -2.94 -29.20
C VAL A 72 -0.35 -3.13 -30.38
N ASN A 73 0.18 -2.05 -30.95
CA ASN A 73 1.05 -2.11 -32.14
C ASN A 73 2.54 -2.36 -31.85
N SER A 74 2.94 -2.57 -30.58
CA SER A 74 4.34 -2.77 -30.20
C SER A 74 4.55 -4.03 -29.36
N HIS A 75 5.20 -5.05 -29.93
CA HIS A 75 5.52 -6.31 -29.23
C HIS A 75 6.95 -6.30 -28.65
N GLY A 76 7.10 -6.70 -27.37
CA GLY A 76 8.39 -6.96 -26.69
C GLY A 76 8.81 -5.96 -25.61
N THR A 77 9.92 -6.21 -24.89
CA THR A 77 10.43 -5.40 -23.74
C THR A 77 10.76 -3.93 -24.05
N ARG A 78 10.71 -3.51 -25.32
CA ARG A 78 10.77 -2.10 -25.78
C ARG A 78 9.43 -1.36 -25.65
N GLN A 79 8.31 -2.07 -25.48
CA GLN A 79 6.95 -1.55 -25.40
C GLN A 79 6.79 -0.55 -24.25
N TYR A 80 7.15 -0.92 -23.02
CA TYR A 80 7.03 -0.05 -21.85
C TYR A 80 7.87 1.23 -21.97
N LYS A 81 9.04 1.17 -22.62
CA LYS A 81 9.90 2.34 -22.83
C LYS A 81 9.33 3.31 -23.87
N ILE A 82 8.73 2.79 -24.94
CA ILE A 82 8.07 3.60 -25.98
C ILE A 82 6.79 4.22 -25.44
N LEU A 83 5.99 3.45 -24.70
CA LEU A 83 4.75 3.92 -24.09
C LEU A 83 5.01 5.01 -23.04
N ALA A 84 6.03 4.83 -22.19
CA ALA A 84 6.45 5.86 -21.23
C ALA A 84 6.91 7.15 -21.94
N LEU A 85 7.71 7.05 -23.01
CA LEU A 85 8.16 8.22 -23.77
C LEU A 85 6.98 8.97 -24.42
N PHE A 86 6.02 8.21 -24.97
CA PHE A 86 4.81 8.78 -25.57
C PHE A 86 3.94 9.49 -24.54
N GLY A 87 3.71 8.87 -23.37
CA GLY A 87 3.00 9.50 -22.26
C GLY A 87 3.64 10.82 -21.83
N VAL A 88 4.97 10.86 -21.70
CA VAL A 88 5.69 12.10 -21.35
C VAL A 88 5.45 13.21 -22.38
N ILE A 89 5.47 12.89 -23.68
CA ILE A 89 5.22 13.89 -24.75
C ILE A 89 3.77 14.38 -24.70
N LEU A 90 2.82 13.47 -24.47
CA LEU A 90 1.39 13.76 -24.46
C LEU A 90 1.01 14.69 -23.31
N TYR A 91 1.58 14.48 -22.13
CA TYR A 91 1.28 15.28 -20.94
C TYR A 91 2.16 16.52 -20.79
N LEU A 92 3.26 16.65 -21.55
CA LEU A 92 4.19 17.79 -21.47
C LEU A 92 3.53 19.19 -21.47
N PRO A 93 2.48 19.46 -22.27
CA PRO A 93 1.84 20.77 -22.28
C PRO A 93 1.28 21.21 -20.92
N PHE A 94 0.77 20.26 -20.12
CA PHE A 94 0.22 20.50 -18.79
C PHE A 94 1.29 20.88 -17.75
N PHE A 95 2.57 20.72 -18.08
CA PHE A 95 3.67 21.12 -17.19
C PHE A 95 4.10 22.58 -17.40
N VAL A 96 3.70 23.23 -18.51
CA VAL A 96 4.21 24.56 -18.87
C VAL A 96 3.76 25.63 -17.86
N ILE A 97 2.47 25.69 -17.56
CA ILE A 97 1.91 26.69 -16.65
C ILE A 97 2.36 26.43 -15.19
N PRO A 98 2.32 25.20 -14.65
CA PRO A 98 2.75 24.94 -13.28
C PRO A 98 4.24 25.20 -13.07
N LEU A 99 5.09 24.84 -14.05
CA LEU A 99 6.53 25.13 -13.99
C LEU A 99 6.81 26.64 -14.06
N THR A 100 6.19 27.37 -14.99
CA THR A 100 6.42 28.82 -15.13
C THR A 100 5.94 29.59 -13.89
N MET A 101 4.76 29.26 -13.37
CA MET A 101 4.22 29.86 -12.15
C MET A 101 5.03 29.48 -10.91
N GLY A 102 5.49 28.23 -10.81
CA GLY A 102 6.40 27.78 -9.76
C GLY A 102 7.73 28.56 -9.77
N LEU A 103 8.31 28.83 -10.94
CA LEU A 103 9.53 29.64 -11.08
C LEU A 103 9.31 31.10 -10.61
N VAL A 104 8.18 31.71 -10.99
CA VAL A 104 7.81 33.08 -10.58
C VAL A 104 7.57 33.16 -9.08
N TYR A 105 6.80 32.22 -8.52
CA TYR A 105 6.54 32.11 -7.08
C TYR A 105 7.85 31.97 -6.30
N ARG A 106 8.70 31.03 -6.72
CA ARG A 106 10.02 30.78 -6.11
C ARG A 106 10.84 32.06 -6.04
N LYS A 107 10.98 32.79 -7.16
CA LYS A 107 11.78 34.02 -7.23
C LYS A 107 11.23 35.12 -6.32
N ARG A 108 9.91 35.31 -6.29
CA ARG A 108 9.25 36.34 -5.45
C ARG A 108 9.35 36.02 -3.96
N ARG A 109 9.09 34.76 -3.57
CA ARG A 109 9.09 34.36 -2.16
C ARG A 109 10.48 34.29 -1.57
N LEU A 110 11.47 33.80 -2.33
CA LEU A 110 12.87 33.79 -1.90
C LEU A 110 13.35 35.21 -1.56
N LYS A 111 13.06 36.20 -2.43
CA LYS A 111 13.41 37.60 -2.18
C LYS A 111 12.69 38.19 -0.96
N THR A 112 11.40 37.86 -0.80
CA THR A 112 10.57 38.36 0.32
C THR A 112 11.06 37.81 1.67
N LEU A 113 11.30 36.50 1.75
CA LEU A 113 11.74 35.84 2.98
C LEU A 113 13.18 36.21 3.33
N ALA A 114 14.07 36.34 2.35
CA ALA A 114 15.43 36.84 2.58
C ALA A 114 15.42 38.27 3.15
N LYS A 115 14.59 39.17 2.59
CA LYS A 115 14.45 40.54 3.08
C LYS A 115 13.92 40.60 4.52
N ARG A 116 12.92 39.77 4.84
CA ARG A 116 12.35 39.68 6.20
C ARG A 116 13.36 39.13 7.22
N ALA A 117 14.09 38.08 6.87
CA ALA A 117 15.11 37.51 7.75
C ALA A 117 16.24 38.52 8.02
N CYS A 118 16.66 39.29 7.02
CA CYS A 118 17.66 40.36 7.21
C CYS A 118 17.14 41.53 8.06
N SER A 119 15.84 41.88 7.99
CA SER A 119 15.27 42.95 8.82
C SER A 119 15.07 42.57 10.28
N VAL A 120 14.84 41.28 10.58
CA VAL A 120 14.70 40.79 11.96
C VAL A 120 16.06 40.73 12.68
N GLY A 121 17.14 40.52 11.93
CA GLY A 121 18.52 40.62 12.45
C GLY A 121 18.96 42.04 12.79
N GLU A 122 18.28 43.08 12.28
CA GLU A 122 18.60 44.49 12.57
C GLU A 122 17.81 45.05 13.79
N THR A 123 16.75 44.37 14.25
CA THR A 123 15.94 44.78 15.42
C THR A 123 16.33 44.10 16.74
N SER A 124 17.47 43.41 16.80
CA SER A 124 17.98 42.73 18.00
C SER A 124 19.20 43.39 18.65
N SER A 125 19.46 44.67 18.33
CA SER A 125 20.38 45.52 19.08
C SER A 125 19.77 46.91 19.27
N GLU A 126 19.71 47.34 20.53
CA GLU A 126 19.27 48.64 21.08
C GLU A 126 17.81 48.77 21.53
N SER A 127 17.71 49.17 22.80
CA SER A 127 16.54 49.26 23.67
C SER A 127 15.82 50.60 23.59
N ASP A 128 14.59 50.60 24.10
CA ASP A 128 13.90 51.63 24.93
C ASP A 128 12.43 51.82 24.45
N ILE A 129 11.39 52.15 25.23
CA ILE A 129 11.08 52.32 26.66
C ILE A 129 9.53 52.44 26.71
N SER A 130 8.91 51.90 27.76
CA SER A 130 7.65 52.28 28.45
C SER A 130 6.40 52.86 27.73
N GLN A 131 5.25 52.36 28.23
CA GLN A 131 3.97 53.05 28.51
C GLN A 131 3.12 53.61 27.35
N ALA A 132 1.94 53.01 27.18
CA ALA A 132 0.65 53.72 27.31
C ALA A 132 -0.49 52.70 27.44
N GLY A 133 -1.23 52.75 28.55
CA GLY A 133 -2.57 52.19 28.62
C GLY A 133 -3.59 53.22 28.16
N ALA A 134 -4.69 52.79 27.55
CA ALA A 134 -5.97 53.47 27.59
C ALA A 134 -7.09 52.58 27.03
N SER A 135 -8.10 52.38 27.88
CA SER A 135 -9.54 52.19 27.63
C SER A 135 -10.04 51.46 26.38
N TYR A 136 -10.87 50.43 26.61
CA TYR A 136 -12.08 50.23 25.81
C TYR A 136 -13.30 50.32 26.71
N HIS A 137 -14.19 51.24 26.34
CA HIS A 137 -15.50 51.48 26.93
C HIS A 137 -16.55 50.56 26.30
N ASP A 138 -17.55 50.22 27.12
CA ASP A 138 -18.86 49.64 26.80
C ASP A 138 -19.52 50.13 25.51
N ALA A 139 -20.23 49.20 24.84
CA ALA A 139 -21.55 49.46 24.26
C ALA A 139 -22.37 48.17 24.16
N LYS A 140 -23.40 48.06 25.03
CA LYS A 140 -24.70 47.39 24.73
C LYS A 140 -25.27 48.03 23.46
N GLY A 141 -25.94 47.39 22.52
CA GLY A 141 -26.95 46.32 22.60
C GLY A 141 -28.15 46.85 21.78
N ASP A 142 -28.71 46.05 20.88
CA ASP A 142 -30.07 46.27 20.39
C ASP A 142 -30.66 44.94 19.88
N GLU A 143 -31.80 44.57 20.47
CA GLU A 143 -32.68 43.49 20.04
C GLU A 143 -33.60 43.98 18.92
N MET A 144 -33.92 43.11 17.95
CA MET A 144 -35.28 43.02 17.45
C MET A 144 -35.61 41.61 16.94
N LYS A 145 -36.75 41.11 17.43
CA LYS A 145 -37.34 39.78 17.27
C LYS A 145 -37.95 39.57 15.88
N GLY A 146 -38.07 38.31 15.47
CA GLY A 146 -39.00 37.89 14.41
C GLY A 146 -38.87 36.43 13.98
N ASN A 147 -39.40 35.52 14.81
CA ASN A 147 -39.96 34.18 14.55
C ASN A 147 -39.61 33.42 13.25
N GLU A 148 -39.02 32.24 13.39
CA GLU A 148 -39.66 30.94 13.10
C GLU A 148 -38.82 29.82 13.75
N ALA A 149 -39.47 28.93 14.48
CA ALA A 149 -38.82 27.81 15.17
C ALA A 149 -38.40 26.75 14.13
N PRO A 150 -37.19 26.18 14.20
CA PRO A 150 -36.95 24.92 13.53
C PRO A 150 -37.68 23.83 14.30
N GLU A 151 -38.68 23.24 13.65
CA GLU A 151 -39.28 21.99 14.08
C GLU A 151 -38.17 20.95 14.30
N THR A 152 -38.35 20.19 15.37
CA THR A 152 -37.59 19.03 15.81
C THR A 152 -37.33 18.04 14.67
N ILE A 153 -36.15 18.12 14.03
CA ILE A 153 -35.66 17.12 13.06
C ILE A 153 -34.45 16.34 13.61
N GLU A 154 -33.69 16.87 14.58
CA GLU A 154 -32.44 16.25 15.04
C GLU A 154 -32.61 15.00 15.94
N GLU A 155 -33.73 14.83 16.64
CA GLU A 155 -33.94 13.62 17.47
C GLU A 155 -34.48 12.41 16.68
N ASN A 156 -35.07 12.63 15.50
CA ASN A 156 -35.71 11.56 14.75
C ASN A 156 -34.73 10.83 13.81
N SER A 157 -33.74 11.54 13.26
CA SER A 157 -32.73 10.98 12.35
C SER A 157 -31.71 10.08 13.05
N GLY A 158 -31.29 10.41 14.27
CA GLY A 158 -30.36 9.58 15.05
C GLY A 158 -30.97 8.22 15.42
N ASN A 159 -32.27 8.18 15.72
CA ASN A 159 -32.99 6.93 15.95
C ASN A 159 -33.17 6.12 14.66
N GLU A 160 -33.42 6.78 13.52
CA GLU A 160 -33.56 6.09 12.23
C GLU A 160 -32.24 5.46 11.76
N TRP A 161 -31.13 6.18 11.86
CA TRP A 161 -29.80 5.67 11.52
C TRP A 161 -29.42 4.47 12.40
N LEU A 162 -29.58 4.59 13.72
CA LEU A 162 -29.28 3.49 14.65
C LEU A 162 -30.13 2.26 14.37
N ASN A 163 -31.42 2.44 14.08
CA ASN A 163 -32.31 1.35 13.71
C ASN A 163 -31.90 0.67 12.38
N GLN A 164 -31.45 1.44 11.40
CA GLN A 164 -30.93 0.91 10.14
C GLN A 164 -29.61 0.16 10.38
N TRP A 165 -28.68 0.76 11.11
CA TRP A 165 -27.40 0.14 11.46
C TRP A 165 -27.60 -1.19 12.19
N GLU A 166 -28.45 -1.22 13.23
CA GLU A 166 -28.75 -2.45 13.99
C GLU A 166 -29.27 -3.60 13.11
N ARG A 167 -29.99 -3.29 12.02
CA ARG A 167 -30.48 -4.29 11.05
C ARG A 167 -29.37 -4.87 10.17
N ILE A 168 -28.37 -4.06 9.80
CA ILE A 168 -27.38 -4.44 8.79
C ILE A 168 -25.97 -4.71 9.36
N ARG A 169 -25.66 -4.25 10.58
CA ARG A 169 -24.30 -4.24 11.16
C ARG A 169 -23.57 -5.57 11.11
N ARG A 170 -24.31 -6.68 11.23
CA ARG A 170 -23.75 -8.04 11.22
C ARG A 170 -23.15 -8.43 9.88
N ARG A 171 -23.57 -7.79 8.78
CA ARG A 171 -22.96 -7.99 7.46
C ARG A 171 -21.57 -7.40 7.35
N PHE A 172 -21.26 -6.42 8.20
CA PHE A 172 -19.97 -5.73 8.27
C PHE A 172 -19.07 -6.30 9.37
N ASP A 173 -19.47 -7.39 10.04
CA ASP A 173 -18.58 -8.08 10.97
C ASP A 173 -17.33 -8.56 10.19
N CYS A 174 -16.13 -8.35 10.74
CA CYS A 174 -14.90 -8.80 10.08
C CYS A 174 -14.91 -10.33 9.96
N LYS A 175 -14.68 -10.83 8.74
CA LYS A 175 -14.61 -12.27 8.45
C LYS A 175 -13.27 -12.88 8.90
N THR A 176 -12.24 -12.05 9.04
CA THR A 176 -10.88 -12.47 9.37
C THR A 176 -10.66 -12.56 10.89
N ASP A 177 -9.98 -13.62 11.35
CA ASP A 177 -9.55 -13.75 12.76
C ASP A 177 -8.33 -12.85 12.99
N LEU A 178 -8.58 -11.55 13.26
CA LEU A 178 -7.54 -10.54 13.46
C LEU A 178 -6.60 -10.88 14.63
N GLU A 179 -7.05 -11.66 15.61
CA GLU A 179 -6.18 -12.12 16.70
C GLU A 179 -5.13 -13.13 16.24
N SER A 180 -5.36 -13.80 15.11
CA SER A 180 -4.41 -14.76 14.55
C SER A 180 -3.13 -14.08 14.06
N TYR A 181 -3.20 -12.82 13.63
CA TYR A 181 -2.04 -12.04 13.15
C TYR A 181 -1.01 -11.80 14.26
N PHE A 182 -1.46 -11.77 15.51
CA PHE A 182 -0.60 -11.57 16.68
C PHE A 182 -0.07 -12.89 17.28
N LYS A 183 -0.49 -14.05 16.75
CA LYS A 183 -0.20 -15.37 17.32
C LYS A 183 0.54 -16.30 16.36
N LYS A 184 0.15 -16.29 15.10
CA LYS A 184 0.82 -17.06 14.05
C LYS A 184 2.21 -16.47 13.81
N LYS A 185 3.18 -17.33 13.49
CA LYS A 185 4.54 -16.90 13.09
C LYS A 185 4.65 -16.62 11.59
N ARG A 186 3.69 -17.12 10.81
CA ARG A 186 3.64 -17.00 9.36
C ARG A 186 2.19 -17.12 8.90
N ILE A 187 1.80 -16.33 7.90
CA ILE A 187 0.50 -16.36 7.21
C ILE A 187 0.82 -16.24 5.72
N GLY A 188 0.47 -17.28 4.96
CA GLY A 188 0.92 -17.44 3.57
C GLY A 188 2.44 -17.24 3.44
N GLU A 189 2.86 -16.36 2.54
CA GLU A 189 4.26 -16.04 2.30
C GLU A 189 4.86 -15.04 3.31
N ALA A 190 4.04 -14.42 4.16
CA ALA A 190 4.49 -13.41 5.12
C ALA A 190 4.89 -14.01 6.47
N ASP A 191 6.13 -13.72 6.90
CA ASP A 191 6.54 -13.92 8.28
C ASP A 191 5.89 -12.87 9.19
N MET A 192 5.32 -13.33 10.30
CA MET A 192 4.57 -12.50 11.23
C MET A 192 5.38 -12.20 12.49
N GLY A 193 5.30 -10.95 12.92
CA GLY A 193 5.89 -10.41 14.14
C GLY A 193 4.89 -9.61 14.95
N VAL A 194 5.27 -9.30 16.18
CA VAL A 194 4.52 -8.39 17.06
C VAL A 194 5.44 -7.30 17.55
N LEU A 195 4.99 -6.06 17.36
CA LEU A 195 5.60 -4.85 17.89
C LEU A 195 4.73 -4.34 19.05
N ASP A 196 5.33 -4.09 20.20
CA ASP A 196 4.65 -3.58 21.39
C ASP A 196 4.95 -2.08 21.52
N LEU A 197 3.90 -1.25 21.48
CA LEU A 197 3.98 0.21 21.61
C LEU A 197 3.89 0.65 23.08
N GLY A 198 3.68 -0.29 24.00
CA GLY A 198 3.55 -0.05 25.43
C GLY A 198 2.13 0.24 25.87
N MET A 199 2.02 0.75 27.09
CA MET A 199 0.76 0.99 27.79
C MET A 199 0.21 2.39 27.49
N VAL A 200 -0.99 2.46 26.90
CA VAL A 200 -1.63 3.71 26.47
C VAL A 200 -2.88 3.96 27.31
N ARG A 201 -3.03 5.19 27.80
CA ARG A 201 -4.18 5.62 28.60
C ARG A 201 -5.40 5.93 27.73
N PHE A 202 -6.53 5.31 28.07
CA PHE A 202 -7.86 5.59 27.52
C PHE A 202 -8.78 6.05 28.65
N GLU A 203 -8.72 7.35 28.96
CA GLU A 203 -9.41 7.93 30.11
C GLU A 203 -10.94 7.93 29.95
N THR A 204 -11.43 8.30 28.78
CA THR A 204 -12.88 8.36 28.53
C THR A 204 -13.44 7.05 28.00
N GLY A 205 -12.58 6.20 27.41
CA GLY A 205 -13.00 4.99 26.71
C GLY A 205 -13.69 5.26 25.37
N ARG A 206 -13.76 6.54 24.94
CA ARG A 206 -14.27 6.97 23.63
C ARG A 206 -13.11 6.93 22.64
N ILE A 207 -13.19 6.05 21.66
CA ILE A 207 -12.07 5.73 20.77
C ILE A 207 -12.18 6.52 19.47
N ILE A 208 -11.03 7.01 19.01
CA ILE A 208 -10.83 7.65 17.71
C ILE A 208 -9.73 6.87 16.99
N ALA A 209 -9.93 6.60 15.70
CA ALA A 209 -8.85 6.26 14.79
C ALA A 209 -8.92 7.19 13.57
N CYS A 210 -7.78 7.75 13.19
CA CYS A 210 -7.67 8.73 12.11
C CYS A 210 -6.23 8.87 11.65
N ASP A 211 -6.02 9.61 10.55
CA ASP A 211 -4.72 10.19 10.24
C ASP A 211 -4.40 11.32 11.24
N PRO A 212 -3.32 11.21 12.03
CA PRO A 212 -3.02 12.22 13.04
C PRO A 212 -2.51 13.54 12.47
N CYS A 213 -2.11 13.58 11.20
CA CYS A 213 -1.61 14.79 10.54
C CYS A 213 -2.75 15.64 9.97
N ILE A 214 -3.86 15.00 9.60
CA ILE A 214 -4.95 15.61 8.85
C ILE A 214 -6.20 15.78 9.69
N ASP A 215 -6.62 14.73 10.40
CA ASP A 215 -7.98 14.65 10.96
C ASP A 215 -8.02 14.67 12.48
N LEU A 216 -6.89 14.54 13.19
CA LEU A 216 -6.91 14.39 14.65
C LEU A 216 -7.64 15.51 15.37
N ASP A 217 -7.63 16.74 14.87
CA ASP A 217 -8.30 17.84 15.55
C ASP A 217 -9.84 17.77 15.52
N GLU A 218 -10.42 17.18 14.46
CA GLU A 218 -11.86 17.12 14.23
C GLU A 218 -12.44 15.69 14.21
N ALA A 219 -11.60 14.66 14.25
CA ALA A 219 -12.02 13.26 14.16
C ALA A 219 -13.10 12.91 15.20
N LYS A 220 -14.21 12.34 14.73
CA LYS A 220 -15.32 11.93 15.58
C LYS A 220 -15.00 10.60 16.26
N PRO A 221 -15.29 10.46 17.57
CA PRO A 221 -15.15 9.18 18.24
C PRO A 221 -16.22 8.20 17.77
N TYR A 222 -15.88 6.91 17.76
CA TYR A 222 -16.81 5.84 17.47
C TYR A 222 -17.94 5.75 18.52
N LEU A 223 -19.09 5.21 18.10
CA LEU A 223 -20.26 4.93 18.93
C LEU A 223 -19.93 3.88 20.01
N GLN A 224 -19.12 2.88 19.64
CA GLN A 224 -18.64 1.87 20.58
C GLN A 224 -17.59 2.45 21.52
N THR A 225 -17.55 1.93 22.75
CA THR A 225 -16.62 2.39 23.79
C THR A 225 -15.91 1.21 24.44
N ILE A 226 -14.77 1.48 25.07
CA ILE A 226 -14.07 0.54 25.94
C ILE A 226 -14.17 1.02 27.39
N PRO A 227 -13.98 0.14 28.39
CA PRO A 227 -13.86 0.58 29.78
C PRO A 227 -12.66 1.52 29.93
N SER A 228 -12.81 2.61 30.68
CA SER A 228 -11.70 3.50 31.02
C SER A 228 -10.54 2.71 31.65
N GLY A 229 -9.32 2.98 31.21
CA GLY A 229 -8.17 2.21 31.67
C GLY A 229 -6.87 2.55 30.95
N ILE A 230 -5.86 1.72 31.21
CA ILE A 230 -4.56 1.76 30.54
C ILE A 230 -4.35 0.39 29.93
N TYR A 231 -4.16 0.34 28.61
CA TYR A 231 -4.13 -0.90 27.85
C TYR A 231 -2.88 -0.98 26.98
N PRO A 232 -2.32 -2.19 26.78
CA PRO A 232 -1.22 -2.35 25.84
C PRO A 232 -1.71 -2.15 24.41
N VAL A 233 -0.94 -1.38 23.64
CA VAL A 233 -1.13 -1.22 22.20
C VAL A 233 -0.07 -2.04 21.47
N ARG A 234 -0.50 -2.87 20.52
CA ARG A 234 0.38 -3.76 19.76
C ARG A 234 0.10 -3.66 18.28
N ILE A 235 1.11 -3.89 17.47
CA ILE A 235 1.02 -3.96 16.03
C ILE A 235 1.47 -5.36 15.58
N ALA A 236 0.63 -6.03 14.79
CA ALA A 236 1.01 -7.18 14.01
C ALA A 236 1.79 -6.70 12.79
N VAL A 237 2.99 -7.23 12.64
CA VAL A 237 3.93 -6.87 11.59
C VAL A 237 4.02 -8.04 10.62
N CYS A 238 3.83 -7.79 9.33
CA CYS A 238 4.13 -8.77 8.28
C CYS A 238 5.44 -8.39 7.59
N ASN A 239 6.20 -9.40 7.19
CA ASN A 239 7.44 -9.25 6.44
C ASN A 239 7.48 -10.32 5.36
N SER A 240 7.45 -9.91 4.09
CA SER A 240 7.60 -10.81 2.95
C SER A 240 8.74 -10.38 2.04
N ASP A 241 9.25 -11.35 1.28
CA ASP A 241 10.28 -11.11 0.28
C ASP A 241 9.73 -10.18 -0.82
N GLY A 242 10.35 -9.02 -0.99
CA GLY A 242 9.98 -8.03 -2.02
C GLY A 242 9.16 -6.83 -1.52
N SER A 243 8.28 -7.01 -0.53
CA SER A 243 7.46 -5.91 0.04
C SER A 243 8.09 -5.25 1.28
N GLY A 244 8.95 -5.98 1.98
CA GLY A 244 9.60 -5.54 3.21
C GLY A 244 8.66 -5.57 4.42
N ILE A 245 9.04 -4.83 5.46
CA ILE A 245 8.30 -4.78 6.73
C ILE A 245 7.07 -3.88 6.56
N ARG A 246 5.90 -4.39 7.00
CA ARG A 246 4.60 -3.70 6.93
C ARG A 246 3.78 -3.94 8.21
N TYR A 247 2.89 -3.00 8.52
CA TYR A 247 2.02 -3.07 9.70
C TYR A 247 0.63 -3.52 9.26
N ALA A 248 0.29 -4.77 9.57
CA ALA A 248 -0.93 -5.40 9.08
C ALA A 248 -2.16 -5.10 9.95
N CYS A 249 -1.97 -5.02 11.26
CA CYS A 249 -3.07 -4.73 12.18
C CYS A 249 -2.55 -4.07 13.46
N ALA A 250 -3.15 -2.97 13.90
CA ALA A 250 -2.92 -2.41 15.23
C ALA A 250 -4.05 -2.84 16.17
N LYS A 251 -3.75 -3.07 17.46
CA LYS A 251 -4.77 -3.34 18.47
C LYS A 251 -4.54 -2.63 19.80
N VAL A 252 -5.64 -2.24 20.42
CA VAL A 252 -5.75 -1.93 21.85
C VAL A 252 -6.28 -3.18 22.55
N GLU A 253 -5.48 -3.81 23.40
CA GLU A 253 -5.86 -5.07 24.06
C GLU A 253 -6.54 -4.80 25.41
N VAL A 254 -7.87 -4.73 25.39
CA VAL A 254 -8.71 -4.44 26.57
C VAL A 254 -8.77 -5.64 27.53
N SER A 255 -8.75 -6.86 26.99
CA SER A 255 -8.70 -8.09 27.77
C SER A 255 -7.98 -9.20 27.02
N GLY A 256 -7.35 -10.15 27.72
CA GLY A 256 -6.71 -11.32 27.11
C GLY A 256 -7.68 -12.42 26.63
N LYS A 257 -8.99 -12.17 26.59
CA LYS A 257 -9.97 -13.15 26.11
C LYS A 257 -10.02 -13.18 24.59
N LYS A 258 -10.27 -14.38 24.02
CA LYS A 258 -10.47 -14.53 22.57
C LYS A 258 -11.77 -13.83 22.13
N PRO A 259 -11.73 -12.95 21.12
CA PRO A 259 -12.93 -12.41 20.47
C PRO A 259 -13.71 -13.53 19.78
N ALA A 260 -15.03 -13.53 19.96
CA ALA A 260 -15.97 -14.37 19.22
C ALA A 260 -16.50 -13.65 17.97
N ARG A 261 -16.36 -12.32 17.91
CA ARG A 261 -16.80 -11.47 16.79
C ARG A 261 -16.00 -10.16 16.78
N TYR A 262 -15.85 -9.58 15.60
CA TYR A 262 -15.33 -8.24 15.37
C TYR A 262 -16.40 -7.38 14.71
N GLU A 263 -16.98 -6.44 15.45
CA GLU A 263 -18.00 -5.51 14.94
C GLU A 263 -17.34 -4.24 14.39
N LEU A 264 -17.74 -3.80 13.21
CA LEU A 264 -17.21 -2.58 12.59
C LEU A 264 -17.46 -1.35 13.46
N ALA A 265 -16.42 -0.54 13.65
CA ALA A 265 -16.48 0.72 14.37
C ALA A 265 -17.15 1.80 13.52
N MET A 266 -18.12 2.51 14.09
CA MET A 266 -18.93 3.50 13.37
C MET A 266 -19.01 4.81 14.14
N THR A 267 -19.06 5.95 13.47
CA THR A 267 -19.23 7.30 14.04
C THR A 267 -20.69 7.74 14.12
N GLY A 268 -21.60 7.09 13.39
CA GLY A 268 -23.03 7.35 13.42
C GLY A 268 -23.55 8.31 12.34
N ASP A 269 -22.69 8.68 11.39
CA ASP A 269 -22.99 9.57 10.27
C ASP A 269 -22.66 8.95 8.90
N GLU A 270 -22.31 7.67 8.88
CA GLU A 270 -22.05 6.92 7.67
C GLU A 270 -23.30 6.80 6.79
N LYS A 271 -23.10 6.87 5.48
CA LYS A 271 -24.17 6.73 4.49
C LYS A 271 -24.50 5.26 4.28
N LEU A 272 -25.54 4.80 4.96
CA LEU A 272 -26.10 3.45 4.80
C LEU A 272 -27.05 3.44 3.57
N THR A 273 -26.51 3.18 2.37
CA THR A 273 -27.27 3.17 1.08
C THR A 273 -27.45 1.78 0.49
N SER A 274 -28.53 1.55 -0.29
CA SER A 274 -28.92 0.24 -0.85
C SER A 274 -27.88 -0.53 -1.66
N GLU A 275 -26.82 0.12 -2.10
CA GLU A 275 -25.64 -0.53 -2.70
C GLU A 275 -24.79 -1.25 -1.63
N ASN A 276 -24.67 -0.64 -0.44
CA ASN A 276 -24.12 -1.22 0.80
C ASN A 276 -25.14 -2.12 1.53
N ASP A 277 -26.45 -1.93 1.33
CA ASP A 277 -27.50 -2.86 1.81
C ASP A 277 -27.96 -3.93 0.81
N GLY A 278 -27.35 -4.10 -0.37
CA GLY A 278 -27.78 -5.15 -1.31
C GLY A 278 -27.08 -5.33 -2.66
N GLY A 279 -25.88 -4.79 -2.91
CA GLY A 279 -25.26 -4.89 -4.25
C GLY A 279 -23.75 -5.09 -4.36
N GLN A 280 -22.96 -4.79 -3.32
CA GLN A 280 -21.54 -5.17 -3.26
C GLN A 280 -21.26 -5.90 -1.93
N GLU A 281 -20.81 -7.15 -2.01
CA GLU A 281 -20.67 -8.06 -0.86
C GLU A 281 -19.43 -7.79 0.02
N GLU A 282 -18.62 -6.76 -0.30
CA GLU A 282 -17.23 -6.62 0.19
C GLU A 282 -16.84 -5.20 0.65
N GLY A 283 -17.78 -4.25 0.77
CA GLY A 283 -17.48 -2.90 1.25
C GLY A 283 -17.38 -2.79 2.78
N PHE A 284 -16.48 -1.94 3.28
CA PHE A 284 -16.41 -1.52 4.69
C PHE A 284 -16.46 0.01 4.83
N PHE A 285 -16.84 0.49 6.02
CA PHE A 285 -16.62 1.88 6.42
C PHE A 285 -15.31 1.99 7.19
N GLY A 286 -14.61 3.10 7.04
CA GLY A 286 -13.30 3.30 7.65
C GLY A 286 -12.91 4.77 7.73
N PHE A 287 -11.79 5.04 8.38
CA PHE A 287 -11.19 6.37 8.43
C PHE A 287 -10.18 6.54 7.28
N GLY A 288 -10.05 7.77 6.78
CA GLY A 288 -9.08 8.09 5.73
C GLY A 288 -7.67 8.27 6.29
N VAL A 289 -6.68 7.94 5.47
CA VAL A 289 -5.26 8.23 5.68
C VAL A 289 -4.70 8.89 4.44
N ASP A 290 -3.99 10.00 4.60
CA ASP A 290 -3.43 10.84 3.52
C ASP A 290 -1.98 11.30 3.78
N CYS A 291 -1.41 10.89 4.93
CA CYS A 291 -0.01 11.09 5.29
C CYS A 291 0.72 9.75 5.56
N GLY A 292 0.13 8.62 5.19
CA GLY A 292 0.64 7.27 5.47
C GLY A 292 0.79 6.94 6.95
N LEU A 293 0.12 7.69 7.83
CA LEU A 293 0.14 7.53 9.29
C LEU A 293 -1.28 7.35 9.83
N ALA A 294 -1.39 6.53 10.86
CA ALA A 294 -2.61 6.31 11.61
C ALA A 294 -2.34 6.41 13.11
N CYS A 295 -3.39 6.73 13.87
CA CYS A 295 -3.37 6.67 15.33
C CYS A 295 -4.61 5.95 15.86
N ILE A 296 -4.52 5.45 17.10
CA ILE A 296 -5.68 5.05 17.90
C ILE A 296 -5.60 5.76 19.24
N ALA A 297 -6.55 6.64 19.51
CA ALA A 297 -6.49 7.57 20.63
C ALA A 297 -7.81 7.64 21.40
N ASP A 298 -7.72 8.08 22.66
CA ASP A 298 -8.87 8.47 23.45
C ASP A 298 -9.30 9.90 23.12
N LEU A 299 -10.60 10.18 23.27
CA LEU A 299 -11.11 11.55 23.13
C LEU A 299 -10.44 12.57 24.07
N ALA A 300 -10.02 12.17 25.27
CA ALA A 300 -9.23 13.04 26.15
C ALA A 300 -7.87 13.37 25.53
N THR A 301 -7.20 12.40 24.90
CA THR A 301 -5.93 12.62 24.18
C THR A 301 -6.12 13.60 23.03
N GLN A 302 -7.17 13.43 22.22
CA GLN A 302 -7.48 14.38 21.14
C GLN A 302 -7.61 15.80 21.69
N ARG A 303 -8.42 15.99 22.74
CA ARG A 303 -8.62 17.32 23.36
C ARG A 303 -7.32 17.92 23.89
N ALA A 304 -6.49 17.10 24.55
CA ALA A 304 -5.19 17.53 25.04
C ALA A 304 -4.26 17.94 23.89
N PHE A 305 -4.21 17.13 22.83
CA PHE A 305 -3.43 17.43 21.63
C PHE A 305 -3.90 18.75 20.99
N ASN A 306 -5.21 18.96 20.85
CA ASN A 306 -5.77 20.18 20.27
C ASN A 306 -5.40 21.42 21.08
N CYS A 307 -5.46 21.35 22.42
CA CYS A 307 -4.99 22.44 23.28
C CYS A 307 -3.50 22.73 23.06
N TYR A 308 -2.66 21.68 23.09
CA TYR A 308 -1.23 21.80 22.87
C TYR A 308 -0.89 22.37 21.49
N TRP A 309 -1.56 21.88 20.44
CA TRP A 309 -1.32 22.28 19.07
C TRP A 309 -1.77 23.72 18.82
N LYS A 310 -2.94 24.10 19.34
CA LYS A 310 -3.45 25.46 19.25
C LYS A 310 -2.46 26.49 19.81
N GLU A 311 -1.86 26.21 20.97
CA GLU A 311 -0.85 27.11 21.55
C GLU A 311 0.38 27.27 20.66
N ARG A 312 0.79 26.21 19.94
CA ARG A 312 1.91 26.30 18.99
C ARG A 312 1.51 27.08 17.74
N TRP A 313 0.33 26.80 17.20
CA TRP A 313 -0.20 27.46 16.02
C TRP A 313 -0.37 28.97 16.25
N ASP A 314 -0.91 29.37 17.40
CA ASP A 314 -1.09 30.78 17.76
C ASP A 314 0.26 31.54 17.82
N ARG A 315 1.39 30.84 18.05
CA ARG A 315 2.75 31.41 17.98
C ARG A 315 3.34 31.43 16.58
N ASP A 316 3.12 30.39 15.78
CA ASP A 316 3.62 30.27 14.41
C ASP A 316 2.61 29.51 13.54
N HIS A 317 1.91 30.23 12.66
CA HIS A 317 0.88 29.67 11.77
C HIS A 317 1.48 28.97 10.53
N SER A 318 2.80 28.79 10.47
CA SER A 318 3.46 28.08 9.36
C SER A 318 3.83 26.64 9.70
N ILE A 319 3.53 26.20 10.91
CA ILE A 319 3.83 24.85 11.39
C ILE A 319 2.78 23.84 10.94
N ASP A 320 3.15 22.57 10.87
CA ASP A 320 2.23 21.45 10.67
C ASP A 320 2.63 20.26 11.56
N PRO A 321 1.68 19.38 11.96
CA PRO A 321 1.97 18.28 12.90
C PRO A 321 3.10 17.37 12.41
N PHE A 322 3.16 17.10 11.11
CA PHE A 322 4.15 16.20 10.55
C PHE A 322 5.57 16.79 10.61
N ASN A 323 5.79 17.95 10.00
CA ASN A 323 7.12 18.54 9.86
C ASN A 323 7.67 19.14 11.16
N ASP A 324 6.80 19.62 12.05
CA ASP A 324 7.21 20.37 13.25
C ASP A 324 7.07 19.58 14.56
N LEU A 325 6.65 18.31 14.49
CA LEU A 325 6.58 17.41 15.64
C LEU A 325 6.84 15.94 15.27
N PHE A 326 6.03 15.34 14.40
CA PHE A 326 6.04 13.89 14.21
C PHE A 326 7.30 13.36 13.54
N CYS A 327 7.89 14.11 12.59
CA CYS A 327 9.12 13.70 11.92
C CYS A 327 10.28 13.50 12.91
N ASP A 328 10.46 14.43 13.85
CA ASP A 328 11.48 14.31 14.91
C ASP A 328 11.18 13.12 15.84
N LEU A 329 9.91 12.88 16.17
CA LEU A 329 9.50 11.75 17.01
C LEU A 329 9.69 10.39 16.33
N LEU A 330 9.41 10.29 15.03
CA LEU A 330 9.65 9.09 14.22
C LEU A 330 11.14 8.77 14.14
N GLU A 331 11.98 9.78 13.84
CA GLU A 331 13.43 9.59 13.80
C GLU A 331 13.99 9.15 15.16
N GLU A 332 13.53 9.75 16.25
CA GLU A 332 13.96 9.40 17.60
C GLU A 332 13.49 7.99 18.00
N SER A 333 12.25 7.64 17.65
CA SER A 333 11.72 6.28 17.85
C SER A 333 12.56 5.23 17.13
N TYR A 334 12.94 5.46 15.87
CA TYR A 334 13.82 4.53 15.13
C TYR A 334 15.18 4.37 15.81
N ARG A 335 15.78 5.47 16.31
CA ARG A 335 17.07 5.40 17.02
C ARG A 335 17.00 4.55 18.28
N GLN A 336 15.89 4.63 19.02
CA GLN A 336 15.70 3.89 20.27
C GLN A 336 15.24 2.45 20.03
N TYR A 337 14.36 2.23 19.05
CA TYR A 337 13.66 0.97 18.81
C TYR A 337 13.68 0.58 17.31
N PRO A 338 14.85 0.27 16.72
CA PRO A 338 14.98 0.07 15.27
C PRO A 338 14.28 -1.19 14.73
N LYS A 339 13.84 -2.10 15.59
CA LYS A 339 13.19 -3.34 15.19
C LYS A 339 11.81 -3.03 14.57
N TYR A 340 11.55 -3.62 13.40
CA TYR A 340 10.31 -3.42 12.65
C TYR A 340 10.06 -1.96 12.24
N GLN A 341 11.13 -1.20 11.99
CA GLN A 341 11.04 0.17 11.50
C GLN A 341 12.00 0.39 10.31
N SER A 342 11.56 1.23 9.38
CA SER A 342 12.38 1.87 8.37
C SER A 342 13.34 2.88 9.01
N LYS A 343 14.38 3.27 8.27
CA LYS A 343 15.40 4.22 8.78
C LYS A 343 14.86 5.62 9.07
N THR A 344 13.67 5.94 8.58
CA THR A 344 12.99 7.21 8.81
C THR A 344 12.01 7.17 9.99
N GLY A 345 11.84 6.00 10.61
CA GLY A 345 10.86 5.76 11.66
C GLY A 345 9.47 5.52 11.09
N ASP A 346 8.77 4.55 11.68
CA ASP A 346 7.43 4.12 11.24
C ASP A 346 6.41 4.19 12.38
N TRP A 347 6.83 4.39 13.62
CA TRP A 347 5.91 4.61 14.75
C TRP A 347 6.55 5.42 15.85
N PHE A 348 5.74 5.99 16.73
CA PHE A 348 6.16 6.51 18.01
C PHE A 348 5.03 6.42 19.04
N HIS A 349 5.39 6.45 20.31
CA HIS A 349 4.46 6.64 21.42
C HIS A 349 4.86 7.92 22.14
N TRP A 350 3.99 8.93 22.08
CA TRP A 350 4.25 10.25 22.63
C TRP A 350 3.22 10.64 23.67
N LYS A 351 3.67 11.32 24.74
CA LYS A 351 2.80 11.86 25.78
C LYS A 351 2.60 13.35 25.55
N VAL A 352 1.35 13.80 25.52
CA VAL A 352 1.03 15.22 25.29
C VAL A 352 1.57 16.08 26.46
N PRO A 353 2.40 17.10 26.21
CA PRO A 353 3.08 17.88 27.25
C PRO A 353 2.13 18.46 28.27
N GLY A 354 2.48 18.33 29.56
CA GLY A 354 1.68 18.83 30.66
C GLY A 354 0.46 17.97 31.00
N THR A 355 0.30 16.80 30.39
CA THR A 355 -0.83 15.90 30.62
C THR A 355 -0.38 14.44 30.76
N ASP A 356 -1.29 13.57 31.17
CA ASP A 356 -1.09 12.11 31.17
C ASP A 356 -1.63 11.42 29.90
N CYS A 357 -2.02 12.18 28.88
CA CYS A 357 -2.61 11.67 27.64
C CYS A 357 -1.54 11.08 26.71
N ASP A 358 -1.78 9.86 26.25
CA ASP A 358 -0.88 9.10 25.39
C ASP A 358 -1.39 9.10 23.95
N LEU A 359 -0.50 9.36 22.99
CA LEU A 359 -0.75 9.39 21.56
C LEU A 359 0.21 8.42 20.84
N PRO A 360 -0.21 7.17 20.59
CA PRO A 360 0.49 6.26 19.71
C PRO A 360 0.18 6.59 18.24
N VAL A 361 1.23 6.72 17.42
CA VAL A 361 1.14 6.95 15.98
C VAL A 361 2.01 5.93 15.26
N PHE A 362 1.53 5.40 14.13
CA PHE A 362 2.19 4.36 13.37
C PHE A 362 1.84 4.42 11.89
N ALA A 363 2.72 3.90 11.03
CA ALA A 363 2.49 3.78 9.61
C ALA A 363 1.25 2.92 9.32
N SER A 364 0.46 3.34 8.33
CA SER A 364 -0.73 2.62 7.89
C SER A 364 -0.38 1.64 6.77
N GLY A 365 -0.54 0.33 6.98
CA GLY A 365 -0.51 -0.70 5.93
C GLY A 365 0.36 -0.40 4.71
N TRP A 366 -0.31 -0.11 3.59
CA TRP A 366 0.27 0.24 2.30
C TRP A 366 0.48 1.74 2.07
N GLY A 367 0.11 2.58 3.04
CA GLY A 367 0.19 4.04 2.98
C GLY A 367 -1.20 4.68 3.04
N ASP A 368 -1.45 5.64 2.16
CA ASP A 368 -2.72 6.36 2.06
C ASP A 368 -3.85 5.42 1.63
N GLY A 369 -5.06 5.66 2.14
CA GLY A 369 -6.20 4.78 1.89
C GLY A 369 -7.34 4.98 2.89
N VAL A 370 -8.29 4.05 2.86
CA VAL A 370 -9.39 3.99 3.84
C VAL A 370 -9.28 2.68 4.60
N TYR A 371 -9.25 2.74 5.93
CA TYR A 371 -9.01 1.58 6.77
C TYR A 371 -10.12 1.37 7.80
N PRO A 372 -10.65 0.15 7.95
CA PRO A 372 -11.66 -0.16 8.94
C PRO A 372 -11.05 -0.33 10.33
N ALA A 373 -11.81 0.07 11.34
CA ALA A 373 -11.56 -0.29 12.72
C ALA A 373 -12.67 -1.22 13.23
N TYR A 374 -12.34 -2.13 14.14
CA TYR A 374 -13.26 -3.13 14.67
C TYR A 374 -13.17 -3.22 16.20
N PHE A 375 -14.31 -3.44 16.84
CA PHE A 375 -14.39 -3.82 18.25
C PHE A 375 -14.56 -5.33 18.36
N GLY A 376 -13.59 -5.99 19.01
CA GLY A 376 -13.68 -7.40 19.33
C GLY A 376 -14.58 -7.62 20.54
N TYR A 377 -15.48 -8.60 20.47
CA TYR A 377 -16.38 -8.99 21.57
C TYR A 377 -16.23 -10.46 21.92
N ASP A 378 -16.17 -10.79 23.21
CA ASP A 378 -16.19 -12.17 23.68
C ASP A 378 -17.59 -12.81 23.54
N ALA A 379 -17.70 -14.11 23.84
CA ALA A 379 -18.98 -14.83 23.77
C ALA A 379 -20.05 -14.29 24.73
N ALA A 380 -19.67 -13.49 25.74
CA ALA A 380 -20.59 -12.83 26.66
C ALA A 380 -20.92 -11.38 26.23
N GLY A 381 -20.47 -10.95 25.04
CA GLY A 381 -20.70 -9.62 24.50
C GLY A 381 -19.87 -8.52 25.18
N LYS A 382 -18.77 -8.85 25.86
CA LYS A 382 -17.85 -7.86 26.45
C LYS A 382 -16.72 -7.54 25.47
N VAL A 383 -16.35 -6.26 25.37
CA VAL A 383 -15.24 -5.81 24.52
C VAL A 383 -13.93 -6.45 24.99
N THR A 384 -13.20 -7.04 24.06
CA THR A 384 -11.89 -7.66 24.27
C THR A 384 -10.75 -6.82 23.73
N GLY A 385 -11.01 -6.00 22.71
CA GLY A 385 -10.03 -5.10 22.12
C GLY A 385 -10.60 -4.26 20.99
N VAL A 386 -9.82 -3.28 20.54
CA VAL A 386 -10.10 -2.47 19.35
C VAL A 386 -8.99 -2.72 18.36
N TYR A 387 -9.32 -2.92 17.09
CA TYR A 387 -8.40 -3.33 16.04
C TYR A 387 -8.50 -2.36 14.88
N ILE A 388 -7.38 -1.96 14.28
CA ILE A 388 -7.35 -1.33 12.96
C ILE A 388 -6.78 -2.36 12.01
N HIS A 389 -7.54 -2.74 10.98
CA HIS A 389 -7.11 -3.72 9.99
C HIS A 389 -6.55 -2.97 8.78
N PHE A 390 -5.24 -3.10 8.55
CA PHE A 390 -4.56 -2.36 7.48
C PHE A 390 -4.33 -3.20 6.23
N ILE A 391 -4.00 -4.48 6.42
CA ILE A 391 -3.63 -5.41 5.36
C ILE A 391 -4.34 -6.72 5.65
N ASP A 392 -5.10 -7.23 4.68
CA ASP A 392 -5.56 -8.60 4.70
C ASP A 392 -4.36 -9.50 4.36
N VAL A 393 -3.73 -10.09 5.38
CA VAL A 393 -2.46 -10.78 5.20
C VAL A 393 -2.66 -12.11 4.47
N GLU A 394 -3.78 -12.77 4.73
CA GLU A 394 -4.17 -14.01 4.05
C GLU A 394 -4.39 -13.78 2.55
N GLU A 395 -4.98 -12.65 2.16
CA GLU A 395 -5.20 -12.29 0.75
C GLU A 395 -3.93 -11.71 0.10
N ASP A 396 -3.33 -10.67 0.68
CA ASP A 396 -2.19 -9.94 0.09
C ASP A 396 -0.91 -10.78 0.01
N PHE A 397 -0.80 -11.79 0.88
CA PHE A 397 0.35 -12.71 0.91
C PHE A 397 -0.10 -14.16 0.85
N ALA A 398 -1.23 -14.44 0.21
CA ALA A 398 -1.63 -15.79 -0.12
C ALA A 398 -0.43 -16.56 -0.68
N ASP A 399 -0.20 -17.78 -0.19
CA ASP A 399 0.80 -18.66 -0.80
C ASP A 399 0.51 -18.69 -2.30
N ALA A 400 1.53 -18.57 -3.16
CA ALA A 400 1.37 -18.55 -4.61
C ALA A 400 0.69 -19.82 -5.21
N LYS A 401 0.07 -20.69 -4.39
CA LYS A 401 -0.69 -21.90 -4.76
C LYS A 401 -1.88 -22.19 -3.82
N THR A 402 -2.70 -21.20 -3.46
CA THR A 402 -4.07 -21.45 -2.98
C THR A 402 -5.05 -20.37 -3.47
N GLU A 403 -5.32 -20.34 -4.76
CA GLU A 403 -6.57 -19.78 -5.26
C GLU A 403 -7.38 -20.91 -5.87
N ASP A 404 -8.62 -21.08 -5.40
CA ASP A 404 -9.73 -21.77 -6.06
C ASP A 404 -10.11 -21.07 -7.39
N SER A 405 -9.13 -20.66 -8.19
CA SER A 405 -9.33 -20.45 -9.61
C SER A 405 -9.35 -21.85 -10.26
N PRO A 406 -10.30 -22.16 -11.17
CA PRO A 406 -10.23 -23.40 -11.90
C PRO A 406 -8.87 -23.43 -12.60
N GLU A 407 -8.01 -24.40 -12.25
CA GLU A 407 -6.70 -24.54 -12.86
C GLU A 407 -6.85 -24.44 -14.37
N GLU A 408 -6.11 -23.50 -14.98
CA GLU A 408 -6.16 -23.30 -16.41
C GLU A 408 -5.68 -24.59 -17.07
N ASN A 409 -6.59 -25.26 -17.77
CA ASN A 409 -6.22 -26.39 -18.60
C ASN A 409 -5.33 -25.85 -19.72
N HIS A 410 -4.10 -26.36 -19.83
CA HIS A 410 -3.15 -25.91 -20.85
C HIS A 410 -3.63 -26.38 -22.24
N GLU A 411 -4.55 -25.62 -22.83
CA GLU A 411 -5.12 -25.92 -24.15
C GLU A 411 -4.02 -26.01 -25.20
N GLY A 412 -3.99 -27.11 -25.94
CA GLY A 412 -2.93 -27.40 -26.90
C GLY A 412 -1.78 -28.25 -26.35
N TRP A 413 -1.92 -28.84 -25.17
CA TRP A 413 -1.05 -29.91 -24.69
C TRP A 413 -1.83 -31.21 -24.48
N THR A 414 -1.15 -32.34 -24.68
CA THR A 414 -1.61 -33.68 -24.35
C THR A 414 -0.72 -34.25 -23.25
N LEU A 415 -1.32 -34.79 -22.18
CA LEU A 415 -0.65 -35.58 -21.14
C LEU A 415 -1.01 -37.05 -21.34
N GLU A 416 0.00 -37.90 -21.43
CA GLU A 416 -0.12 -39.35 -21.51
C GLU A 416 0.61 -39.98 -20.32
N VAL A 417 0.00 -40.96 -19.67
CA VAL A 417 0.60 -41.71 -18.54
C VAL A 417 0.51 -43.18 -18.88
N ASP A 418 1.65 -43.87 -18.92
CA ASP A 418 1.76 -45.29 -19.28
C ASP A 418 0.99 -45.70 -20.56
N GLY A 419 0.92 -44.78 -21.53
CA GLY A 419 0.23 -45.00 -22.81
C GLY A 419 -1.24 -44.55 -22.85
N GLU A 420 -1.81 -44.05 -21.75
CA GLU A 420 -3.19 -43.56 -21.67
C GLU A 420 -3.26 -42.02 -21.59
N GLU A 421 -4.02 -41.42 -22.52
CA GLU A 421 -4.24 -39.97 -22.58
C GLU A 421 -5.17 -39.49 -21.45
N GLN A 422 -4.79 -38.38 -20.81
CA GLN A 422 -5.50 -37.78 -19.69
C GLN A 422 -6.48 -36.70 -20.16
N THR A 423 -7.59 -36.51 -19.44
CA THR A 423 -8.69 -35.61 -19.85
C THR A 423 -8.40 -34.12 -19.74
N ALA A 424 -7.39 -33.73 -18.95
CA ALA A 424 -6.96 -32.35 -18.76
C ALA A 424 -5.47 -32.29 -18.42
N VAL A 425 -4.79 -31.25 -18.90
CA VAL A 425 -3.38 -30.96 -18.60
C VAL A 425 -3.34 -29.78 -17.67
N THR A 426 -3.30 -30.07 -16.36
CA THR A 426 -3.13 -29.06 -15.31
C THR A 426 -1.92 -29.39 -14.45
N MET A 427 -1.38 -28.37 -13.77
CA MET A 427 -0.22 -28.57 -12.90
C MET A 427 -0.52 -29.48 -11.70
N THR A 428 -1.73 -29.45 -11.13
CA THR A 428 -2.12 -30.44 -10.10
C THR A 428 -2.08 -31.84 -10.65
N LYS A 429 -2.62 -32.08 -11.85
CA LYS A 429 -2.60 -33.43 -12.44
C LYS A 429 -1.18 -33.92 -12.68
N ILE A 430 -0.31 -33.06 -13.19
CA ILE A 430 1.10 -33.37 -13.42
C ILE A 430 1.80 -33.73 -12.11
N LYS A 431 1.57 -32.98 -11.02
CA LYS A 431 2.14 -33.31 -9.71
C LYS A 431 1.61 -34.62 -9.15
N GLU A 432 0.33 -34.93 -9.33
CA GLU A 432 -0.23 -36.24 -8.98
C GLU A 432 0.53 -37.35 -9.72
N GLN A 433 0.78 -37.18 -11.02
CA GLN A 433 1.50 -38.19 -11.81
C GLN A 433 2.98 -38.31 -11.44
N LEU A 434 3.65 -37.20 -11.15
CA LEU A 434 5.01 -37.24 -10.58
C LEU A 434 5.03 -38.02 -9.27
N GLY A 435 4.02 -37.83 -8.41
CA GLY A 435 3.84 -38.60 -7.19
C GLY A 435 3.62 -40.10 -7.45
N ALA A 436 2.79 -40.45 -8.44
CA ALA A 436 2.52 -41.83 -8.85
C ALA A 436 3.78 -42.52 -9.41
N ILE A 437 4.55 -41.83 -10.26
CA ILE A 437 5.82 -42.32 -10.80
C ILE A 437 6.81 -42.61 -9.68
N ARG A 438 6.91 -41.70 -8.69
CA ARG A 438 7.77 -41.91 -7.52
C ARG A 438 7.29 -43.06 -6.63
N GLY A 439 5.97 -43.20 -6.49
CA GLY A 439 5.34 -44.27 -5.73
C GLY A 439 5.45 -45.66 -6.39
N GLY A 440 5.84 -45.71 -7.67
CA GLY A 440 5.84 -46.92 -8.49
C GLY A 440 4.46 -47.34 -8.98
N ASP A 441 3.47 -46.44 -8.91
CA ASP A 441 2.12 -46.65 -9.42
C ASP A 441 2.00 -46.33 -10.93
N ALA A 442 2.99 -45.63 -11.49
CA ALA A 442 3.14 -45.36 -12.92
C ALA A 442 4.61 -45.49 -13.35
N ASP A 443 4.88 -45.89 -14.59
CA ASP A 443 6.25 -46.05 -15.09
C ASP A 443 6.79 -44.73 -15.68
N PHE A 444 5.97 -44.02 -16.45
CA PHE A 444 6.35 -42.76 -17.08
C PHE A 444 5.15 -41.87 -17.44
N MET A 445 5.42 -40.59 -17.67
CA MET A 445 4.46 -39.68 -18.30
C MET A 445 5.10 -38.93 -19.47
N ILE A 446 4.30 -38.60 -20.48
CA ILE A 446 4.70 -37.85 -21.66
C ILE A 446 3.81 -36.62 -21.83
N LEU A 447 4.41 -35.45 -22.00
CA LEU A 447 3.74 -34.21 -22.39
C LEU A 447 4.06 -33.90 -23.85
N LYS A 448 3.01 -33.69 -24.65
CA LYS A 448 3.12 -33.42 -26.09
C LYS A 448 2.45 -32.09 -26.43
N PRO A 449 3.18 -31.08 -26.92
CA PRO A 449 2.56 -29.86 -27.43
C PRO A 449 1.92 -30.13 -28.79
N SER A 450 0.73 -29.56 -29.02
CA SER A 450 0.00 -29.60 -30.29
C SER A 450 0.77 -28.94 -31.43
N THR A 451 1.60 -27.94 -31.11
CA THR A 451 2.53 -27.28 -32.03
C THR A 451 3.96 -27.46 -31.51
N PRO A 452 4.89 -28.01 -32.30
CA PRO A 452 6.28 -28.18 -31.86
C PRO A 452 6.92 -26.85 -31.45
N ILE A 453 7.70 -26.87 -30.37
CA ILE A 453 8.29 -25.68 -29.75
C ILE A 453 9.73 -25.51 -30.20
N SER A 454 10.16 -24.29 -30.54
CA SER A 454 11.55 -24.05 -30.97
C SER A 454 12.52 -24.24 -29.80
N VAL A 455 13.59 -25.00 -30.01
CA VAL A 455 14.69 -25.10 -29.03
C VAL A 455 15.68 -23.97 -29.32
N GLU A 456 15.92 -23.09 -28.35
CA GLU A 456 16.79 -21.93 -28.50
C GLU A 456 18.20 -22.32 -29.00
N ASP A 457 18.79 -21.46 -29.83
CA ASP A 457 20.10 -21.66 -30.46
C ASP A 457 20.28 -22.99 -31.23
N SER A 458 19.19 -23.59 -31.71
CA SER A 458 19.24 -24.80 -32.53
C SER A 458 18.22 -24.74 -33.69
N ASP A 459 18.45 -25.53 -34.74
CA ASP A 459 17.47 -25.71 -35.84
C ASP A 459 16.48 -26.86 -35.54
N ARG A 460 16.24 -27.13 -34.26
CA ARG A 460 15.41 -28.25 -33.78
C ARG A 460 14.18 -27.74 -33.04
N MET A 461 13.14 -28.57 -33.10
CA MET A 461 11.85 -28.34 -32.46
C MET A 461 11.57 -29.47 -31.46
N CYS A 462 11.16 -29.12 -30.25
CA CYS A 462 10.67 -30.06 -29.24
C CYS A 462 9.28 -30.58 -29.63
N HIS A 463 9.13 -31.89 -29.67
CA HIS A 463 7.90 -32.59 -30.02
C HIS A 463 7.23 -33.27 -28.83
N PHE A 464 7.99 -33.62 -27.81
CA PHE A 464 7.48 -34.16 -26.55
C PHE A 464 8.55 -34.05 -25.47
N VAL A 465 8.10 -34.12 -24.23
CA VAL A 465 8.96 -34.39 -23.07
C VAL A 465 8.45 -35.61 -22.33
N GLN A 466 9.35 -36.44 -21.83
CA GLN A 466 9.02 -37.64 -21.08
C GLN A 466 9.71 -37.60 -19.71
N ILE A 467 9.00 -38.06 -18.69
CA ILE A 467 9.51 -38.10 -17.32
C ILE A 467 9.27 -39.50 -16.76
N CYS A 468 10.29 -40.07 -16.13
CA CYS A 468 10.22 -41.34 -15.41
C CYS A 468 11.05 -41.28 -14.12
N SER A 469 10.95 -42.31 -13.27
CA SER A 469 11.80 -42.43 -12.08
C SER A 469 13.24 -42.72 -12.48
N ASP A 470 14.20 -42.04 -11.85
CA ASP A 470 15.62 -42.33 -12.02
C ASP A 470 16.01 -43.51 -11.12
N ASN A 471 16.03 -44.72 -11.69
CA ASN A 471 16.55 -45.95 -11.09
C ASN A 471 15.96 -46.32 -9.70
N GLY A 472 14.70 -45.96 -9.43
CA GLY A 472 14.03 -46.26 -8.15
C GLY A 472 14.49 -45.38 -6.98
N SER A 473 15.07 -44.21 -7.28
CA SER A 473 15.37 -43.15 -6.32
C SER A 473 14.18 -42.19 -6.15
N GLU A 474 14.31 -41.23 -5.22
CA GLU A 474 13.37 -40.10 -5.07
C GLU A 474 13.58 -39.01 -6.15
N GLU A 475 14.43 -39.27 -7.15
CA GLU A 475 14.79 -38.37 -8.24
C GLU A 475 14.17 -38.85 -9.58
N TYR A 476 14.11 -37.95 -10.54
CA TYR A 476 13.49 -38.17 -11.85
C TYR A 476 14.51 -38.07 -12.97
N HIS A 477 14.28 -38.87 -14.01
CA HIS A 477 14.90 -38.70 -15.32
C HIS A 477 13.96 -37.90 -16.22
N PHE A 478 14.49 -36.89 -16.91
CA PHE A 478 13.74 -36.03 -17.81
C PHE A 478 14.31 -36.09 -19.21
N GLU A 479 13.45 -36.38 -20.19
CA GLU A 479 13.80 -36.48 -21.60
C GLU A 479 13.11 -35.42 -22.44
N VAL A 480 13.83 -34.87 -23.42
CA VAL A 480 13.31 -33.94 -24.43
C VAL A 480 13.50 -34.53 -25.82
N GLY A 481 12.39 -34.90 -26.46
CA GLY A 481 12.37 -35.41 -27.83
C GLY A 481 12.30 -34.28 -28.85
N THR A 482 13.31 -34.19 -29.71
CA THR A 482 13.44 -33.11 -30.70
C THR A 482 13.52 -33.62 -32.14
N GLY A 483 13.00 -32.86 -33.10
CA GLY A 483 13.09 -33.10 -34.54
C GLY A 483 13.61 -31.87 -35.30
N SER A 484 14.12 -32.02 -36.52
CA SER A 484 14.60 -30.86 -37.29
C SER A 484 13.45 -30.04 -37.89
N LYS A 485 13.64 -28.72 -37.94
CA LYS A 485 12.65 -27.79 -38.48
C LYS A 485 12.42 -28.04 -39.99
N GLY A 486 11.22 -28.50 -40.34
CA GLY A 486 10.80 -28.68 -41.75
C GLY A 486 11.47 -29.85 -42.49
N LYS A 487 12.15 -30.77 -41.77
CA LYS A 487 12.76 -31.98 -42.33
C LYS A 487 12.33 -33.20 -41.51
N ASN A 488 12.02 -34.31 -42.18
CA ASN A 488 11.72 -35.58 -41.50
C ASN A 488 13.00 -36.41 -41.38
N ASP A 489 13.95 -35.96 -40.55
CA ASP A 489 15.29 -36.54 -40.42
C ASP A 489 15.47 -37.43 -39.16
N GLY A 490 14.38 -37.66 -38.41
CA GLY A 490 14.34 -38.50 -37.22
C GLY A 490 14.50 -37.74 -35.90
N THR A 491 14.23 -38.43 -34.80
CA THR A 491 14.14 -37.83 -33.46
C THR A 491 15.46 -37.97 -32.71
N LEU A 492 15.89 -36.90 -32.04
CA LEU A 492 16.96 -36.92 -31.04
C LEU A 492 16.34 -36.74 -29.66
N ILE A 493 16.64 -37.63 -28.74
CA ILE A 493 16.17 -37.57 -27.36
C ILE A 493 17.34 -37.19 -26.46
N TYR A 494 17.19 -36.09 -25.74
CA TYR A 494 18.14 -35.59 -24.77
C TYR A 494 17.63 -35.93 -23.37
N GLY A 495 18.44 -36.56 -22.53
CA GLY A 495 18.09 -36.96 -21.17
C GLY A 495 18.92 -36.24 -20.11
N LYS A 496 18.32 -36.05 -18.94
CA LYS A 496 18.99 -35.56 -17.74
C LYS A 496 18.49 -36.29 -16.50
N ASP A 497 19.44 -36.87 -15.77
CA ASP A 497 19.25 -37.61 -14.53
C ASP A 497 19.25 -36.71 -13.29
N HIS A 498 18.98 -37.30 -12.12
CA HIS A 498 19.13 -36.70 -10.79
C HIS A 498 18.33 -35.42 -10.56
N LEU A 499 17.16 -35.28 -11.19
CA LEU A 499 16.31 -34.10 -11.01
C LEU A 499 15.37 -34.28 -9.83
N LYS A 500 15.34 -33.30 -8.93
CA LYS A 500 14.35 -33.27 -7.85
C LYS A 500 12.98 -32.86 -8.38
N GLN A 501 11.92 -33.22 -7.64
CA GLN A 501 10.55 -32.87 -8.00
C GLN A 501 10.37 -31.37 -8.30
N GLU A 502 10.92 -30.49 -7.46
CA GLU A 502 10.85 -29.02 -7.66
C GLU A 502 11.54 -28.53 -8.93
N GLU A 503 12.56 -29.24 -9.42
CA GLU A 503 13.28 -28.91 -10.65
C GLU A 503 12.50 -29.38 -11.87
N VAL A 504 11.93 -30.59 -11.82
CA VAL A 504 11.03 -31.11 -12.86
C VAL A 504 9.80 -30.23 -13.01
N GLU A 505 9.16 -29.85 -11.89
CA GLU A 505 8.00 -28.96 -11.90
C GLU A 505 8.33 -27.61 -12.55
N ARG A 506 9.51 -27.04 -12.28
CA ARG A 506 9.96 -25.79 -12.91
C ARG A 506 10.18 -25.93 -14.41
N LEU A 507 10.77 -27.03 -14.86
CA LEU A 507 10.97 -27.31 -16.29
C LEU A 507 9.63 -27.45 -17.02
N ILE A 508 8.69 -28.20 -16.44
CA ILE A 508 7.36 -28.38 -17.00
C ILE A 508 6.59 -27.06 -17.04
N GLN A 509 6.60 -26.28 -15.95
CA GLN A 509 5.93 -24.97 -15.92
C GLN A 509 6.46 -24.03 -17.02
N SER A 510 7.78 -23.97 -17.20
CA SER A 510 8.43 -23.18 -18.24
C SER A 510 8.02 -23.61 -19.66
N LEU A 511 7.81 -24.91 -19.88
CA LEU A 511 7.32 -25.46 -21.13
C LEU A 511 5.86 -25.08 -21.37
N LEU A 512 4.98 -25.33 -20.39
CA LEU A 512 3.53 -25.15 -20.53
C LEU A 512 3.13 -23.67 -20.65
N ASP A 513 3.70 -22.79 -19.82
CA ASP A 513 3.26 -21.39 -19.74
C ASP A 513 3.96 -20.51 -20.77
N SER A 514 5.24 -20.79 -21.04
CA SER A 514 6.12 -19.89 -21.78
C SER A 514 6.65 -20.48 -23.08
N ASN A 515 6.36 -21.75 -23.38
CA ASN A 515 6.93 -22.48 -24.52
C ASN A 515 8.47 -22.39 -24.56
N ILE A 516 9.12 -22.46 -23.39
CA ILE A 516 10.58 -22.42 -23.27
C ILE A 516 11.09 -23.82 -23.03
N VAL A 517 11.89 -24.34 -23.97
CA VAL A 517 12.59 -25.63 -23.85
C VAL A 517 13.91 -25.42 -23.11
N PRO A 518 14.30 -26.30 -22.16
CA PRO A 518 15.60 -26.19 -21.48
C PRO A 518 16.78 -26.21 -22.46
N GLU A 519 17.90 -25.59 -22.06
CA GLU A 519 19.14 -25.63 -22.85
C GLU A 519 19.73 -27.06 -22.85
N LEU A 520 19.67 -27.71 -24.02
CA LEU A 520 20.02 -29.13 -24.17
C LEU A 520 21.51 -29.39 -24.42
N ARG A 521 22.36 -28.34 -24.49
CA ARG A 521 23.78 -28.48 -24.86
C ARG A 521 24.56 -29.39 -23.91
N GLU A 522 24.22 -29.34 -22.64
CA GLU A 522 24.86 -30.10 -21.55
C GLU A 522 24.09 -31.38 -21.20
N TRP A 523 23.03 -31.72 -21.94
CA TRP A 523 22.22 -32.92 -21.71
C TRP A 523 22.77 -34.09 -22.53
N GLU A 524 22.63 -35.31 -22.01
CA GLU A 524 23.11 -36.50 -22.70
C GLU A 524 22.15 -36.88 -23.83
N ILE A 525 22.68 -37.32 -24.98
CA ILE A 525 21.84 -37.92 -26.03
C ILE A 525 21.58 -39.37 -25.64
N VAL A 526 20.41 -39.62 -25.07
CA VAL A 526 19.99 -40.96 -24.62
C VAL A 526 19.53 -41.83 -25.79
N LEU A 527 19.01 -41.21 -26.86
CA LEU A 527 18.62 -41.94 -28.07
C LEU A 527 18.73 -41.09 -29.34
N ASP A 528 19.35 -41.67 -30.36
CA ASP A 528 19.44 -41.09 -31.70
C ASP A 528 18.68 -41.95 -32.72
N LEU A 529 17.48 -41.49 -33.08
CA LEU A 529 16.62 -42.12 -34.08
C LEU A 529 16.71 -41.44 -35.45
N ARG A 530 17.76 -40.65 -35.70
CA ARG A 530 18.01 -40.13 -37.04
C ARG A 530 18.34 -41.30 -37.96
N SER A 531 17.75 -41.31 -39.14
CA SER A 531 18.02 -42.37 -40.10
C SER A 531 19.49 -42.29 -40.51
N ASN A 532 20.24 -43.37 -40.27
CA ASN A 532 21.53 -43.58 -40.92
C ASN A 532 21.27 -43.80 -42.42
N VAL A 533 21.08 -42.72 -43.18
CA VAL A 533 21.25 -42.74 -44.62
C VAL A 533 22.75 -42.87 -44.86
N ASN A 534 23.24 -44.09 -44.81
CA ASN A 534 24.48 -44.47 -45.44
C ASN A 534 24.11 -45.13 -46.77
N ILE A 535 24.00 -44.31 -47.82
CA ILE A 535 24.50 -44.47 -49.19
C ILE A 535 24.36 -43.10 -49.88
#